data_AF-A0A522Z206-F1
#
_entry.id   AF-A0A522Z206-F1
#
_cell.length_a   1.000
_cell.length_b   1.000
_cell.length_c   1.000
_cell.angle_alpha   90.00
_cell.angle_beta   90.00
_cell.angle_gamma   90.00
#
_symmetry.space_group_name_H-M   'P 1'
#
loop_
_entity.id
_entity.type
_entity.pdbx_description
1 polymer ?
#
loop_
_entity_poly.entity_id
_entity_poly.type
_entity_poly.pdbx_seq_one_letter_code
_entity_poly.pdbx_strand_id
1 'polypeptide(L)'
;MEGLAAALSQVAGDEQALRILAGAGSAIAREHAIPASNSLAELKAAMNEGLQSLDWGQVDIYEAEKALEFVVVGYPYFDGVEAQTAFAAILEALLEGWLTQQAARPGLAMRLAERGSGSYPPLVFRYERSGL
;
A
#
# COMPACT_ATOMS: atom_id res chain seq x y z
N MET A 1 -6.09 14.12 4.14
CA MET A 1 -5.11 13.73 3.10
C MET A 1 -5.04 14.71 1.93
N GLU A 2 -6.17 15.15 1.37
CA GLU A 2 -6.22 16.09 0.23
C GLU A 2 -5.35 17.34 0.40
N GLY A 3 -5.52 18.09 1.49
CA GLY A 3 -4.73 19.31 1.73
C GLY A 3 -3.22 19.08 1.85
N LEU A 4 -2.80 17.94 2.42
CA LEU A 4 -1.38 17.60 2.55
C LEU A 4 -0.78 17.25 1.19
N ALA A 5 -1.46 16.40 0.41
CA ALA A 5 -0.99 16.01 -0.92
C ALA A 5 -0.86 17.25 -1.83
N ALA A 6 -1.89 18.10 -1.86
CA ALA A 6 -1.87 19.33 -2.65
C ALA A 6 -0.73 20.29 -2.24
N ALA A 7 -0.51 20.48 -0.93
CA ALA A 7 0.57 21.32 -0.44
C ALA A 7 1.96 20.78 -0.82
N LEU A 8 2.17 19.46 -0.70
CA LEU A 8 3.43 18.82 -1.10
C LEU A 8 3.68 18.95 -2.60
N SER A 9 2.65 18.71 -3.42
CA SER A 9 2.70 18.89 -4.87
C SER A 9 3.07 20.33 -5.26
N GLN A 10 2.49 21.34 -4.60
CA GLN A 10 2.80 22.74 -4.88
C GLN A 10 4.25 23.11 -4.55
N VAL A 11 4.82 22.54 -3.49
CA VAL A 11 6.17 22.88 -3.03
C VAL A 11 7.26 22.08 -3.74
N ALA A 12 7.01 20.80 -4.05
CA ALA A 12 8.04 19.86 -4.51
C ALA A 12 7.78 19.30 -5.92
N GLY A 13 6.59 19.50 -6.48
CA GLY A 13 6.12 18.81 -7.68
C GLY A 13 5.51 17.45 -7.36
N ASP A 14 4.59 16.97 -8.22
CA ASP A 14 3.78 15.78 -7.97
C ASP A 14 4.59 14.50 -7.74
N GLU A 15 5.62 14.28 -8.56
CA GLU A 15 6.44 13.07 -8.45
C GLU A 15 7.19 13.02 -7.11
N GLN A 16 7.76 14.16 -6.68
CA GLN A 16 8.47 14.27 -5.42
C GLN A 16 7.51 14.20 -4.23
N ALA A 17 6.29 14.75 -4.37
CA ALA A 17 5.24 14.62 -3.37
C ALA A 17 4.86 13.16 -3.13
N LEU A 18 4.65 12.39 -4.20
CA LEU A 18 4.38 10.94 -4.11
C LEU A 18 5.56 10.19 -3.48
N ARG A 19 6.81 10.54 -3.79
CA ARG A 19 7.99 9.94 -3.14
C ARG A 19 8.05 10.25 -1.64
N ILE A 20 7.67 11.45 -1.21
CA ILE A 20 7.59 11.82 0.21
C ILE A 20 6.50 10.99 0.91
N LEU A 21 5.33 10.86 0.29
CA LEU A 21 4.21 10.09 0.81
C LEU A 21 4.54 8.59 0.91
N ALA A 22 5.20 8.02 -0.11
CA ALA A 22 5.73 6.67 -0.05
C ALA A 22 6.73 6.52 1.11
N GLY A 23 7.61 7.51 1.32
CA GLY A 23 8.53 7.54 2.47
C GLY A 23 7.81 7.49 3.82
N ALA A 24 6.64 8.13 3.94
CA ALA A 24 5.78 8.02 5.12
C ALA A 24 5.23 6.59 5.29
N GLY A 25 4.75 5.96 4.22
CA GLY A 25 4.33 4.55 4.24
C GLY A 25 5.44 3.60 4.72
N SER A 26 6.67 3.76 4.21
CA SER A 26 7.82 2.98 4.66
C SER A 26 8.23 3.27 6.10
N ALA A 27 8.00 4.49 6.61
CA ALA A 27 8.22 4.81 8.03
C ALA A 27 7.20 4.10 8.92
N ILE A 28 5.91 4.17 8.56
CA ILE A 28 4.82 3.50 9.27
C ILE A 28 5.04 1.99 9.29
N ALA A 29 5.48 1.38 8.18
CA ALA A 29 5.78 -0.05 8.13
C ALA A 29 6.83 -0.48 9.17
N ARG A 30 7.82 0.39 9.43
CA ARG A 30 8.89 0.12 10.41
C ARG A 30 8.42 0.32 11.84
N GLU A 31 7.58 1.31 12.09
CA GLU A 31 7.01 1.60 13.41
C GLU A 31 5.95 0.57 13.81
N HIS A 32 5.12 0.16 12.86
CA HIS A 32 4.06 -0.83 13.00
C HIS A 32 4.44 -2.13 12.27
N ALA A 33 5.54 -2.75 12.67
CA ALA A 33 5.96 -4.02 12.08
C ALA A 33 4.94 -5.13 12.34
N ILE A 34 4.71 -5.98 11.35
CA ILE A 34 3.84 -7.15 11.49
C ILE A 34 4.65 -8.40 11.90
N PRO A 35 4.04 -9.36 12.63
CA PRO A 35 4.70 -10.61 12.98
C PRO A 35 5.23 -11.40 11.77
N ALA A 36 6.26 -12.20 12.00
CA ALA A 36 6.74 -13.15 11.00
C ALA A 36 5.65 -14.19 10.68
N SER A 37 5.44 -14.44 9.38
CA SER A 37 4.37 -15.29 8.86
C SER A 37 4.95 -16.42 8.00
N ASN A 38 4.45 -17.64 8.18
CA ASN A 38 4.91 -18.84 7.47
C ASN A 38 3.95 -19.29 6.36
N SER A 39 2.81 -18.61 6.22
CA SER A 39 1.83 -18.86 5.17
C SER A 39 1.18 -17.57 4.69
N LEU A 40 0.55 -17.59 3.50
CA LEU A 40 -0.24 -16.45 3.02
C LEU A 40 -1.44 -16.15 3.93
N ALA A 41 -2.00 -17.15 4.59
CA ALA A 41 -3.10 -16.96 5.54
C ALA A 41 -2.62 -16.21 6.80
N GLU A 42 -1.47 -16.57 7.35
CA GLU A 42 -0.84 -15.85 8.47
C GLU A 42 -0.45 -14.42 8.07
N LEU A 43 0.13 -14.26 6.88
CA LEU A 43 0.51 -12.95 6.34
C LEU A 43 -0.72 -12.05 6.21
N LYS A 44 -1.80 -12.56 5.61
CA LYS A 44 -3.07 -11.84 5.50
C LYS A 44 -3.59 -11.43 6.88
N ALA A 45 -3.60 -12.34 7.85
CA ALA A 45 -4.08 -12.03 9.20
C ALA A 45 -3.25 -10.93 9.86
N ALA A 46 -1.92 -11.05 9.82
CA ALA A 46 -0.99 -10.07 10.36
C ALA A 46 -1.12 -8.69 9.71
N MET A 47 -1.26 -8.63 8.37
CA MET A 47 -1.49 -7.38 7.65
C MET A 47 -2.84 -6.75 7.99
N ASN A 48 -3.90 -7.56 8.16
CA ASN A 48 -5.22 -7.06 8.55
C ASN A 48 -5.23 -6.51 9.99
N GLU A 49 -4.53 -7.15 10.94
CA GLU A 49 -4.35 -6.60 12.29
C GLU A 49 -3.63 -5.24 12.25
N GLY A 50 -2.56 -5.16 11.45
CA GLY A 50 -1.83 -3.91 11.23
C GLY A 50 -2.71 -2.81 10.64
N LEU A 51 -3.43 -3.08 9.55
CA LEU A 51 -4.33 -2.12 8.92
C LEU A 51 -5.47 -1.71 9.86
N GLN A 52 -6.04 -2.65 10.61
CA GLN A 52 -7.10 -2.36 11.58
C GLN A 52 -6.62 -1.45 12.70
N SER A 53 -5.38 -1.62 13.18
CA SER A 53 -4.80 -0.73 14.20
C SER A 53 -4.64 0.73 13.74
N LEU A 54 -4.56 0.93 12.42
CA LEU A 54 -4.49 2.24 11.78
C LEU A 54 -5.86 2.77 11.34
N ASP A 55 -6.92 1.97 11.46
CA ASP A 55 -8.25 2.20 10.87
C ASP A 55 -8.20 2.32 9.33
N TRP A 56 -7.34 1.52 8.68
CA TRP A 56 -7.04 1.58 7.25
C TRP A 56 -7.67 0.46 6.42
N GLY A 57 -8.71 -0.16 6.97
CA GLY A 57 -9.49 -1.18 6.27
C GLY A 57 -8.88 -2.58 6.37
N GLN A 58 -9.07 -3.35 5.31
CA GLN A 58 -8.71 -4.77 5.23
C GLN A 58 -8.07 -5.12 3.89
N VAL A 59 -7.30 -6.19 3.87
CA VAL A 59 -6.63 -6.72 2.69
C VAL A 59 -6.93 -8.20 2.48
N ASP A 60 -7.26 -8.55 1.24
CA ASP A 60 -7.22 -9.92 0.74
C ASP A 60 -5.97 -10.13 -0.13
N ILE A 61 -5.42 -11.35 -0.11
CA ILE A 61 -4.20 -11.72 -0.84
C ILE A 61 -4.54 -12.87 -1.78
N TYR A 62 -4.21 -12.72 -3.06
CA TYR A 62 -4.41 -13.74 -4.09
C TYR A 62 -3.08 -14.10 -4.75
N GLU A 63 -2.90 -15.38 -5.05
CA GLU A 63 -1.81 -15.84 -5.91
C GLU A 63 -2.19 -15.61 -7.37
N ALA A 64 -1.33 -14.93 -8.11
CA ALA A 64 -1.38 -14.82 -9.57
C ALA A 64 -0.09 -15.43 -10.16
N GLU A 65 -0.09 -15.81 -11.45
CA GLU A 65 1.00 -16.63 -12.05
C GLU A 65 2.43 -16.17 -11.71
N LYS A 66 2.68 -14.86 -11.69
CA LYS A 66 4.00 -14.25 -11.43
C LYS A 66 3.96 -13.10 -10.42
N ALA A 67 2.89 -13.02 -9.64
CA ALA A 67 2.64 -11.93 -8.73
C ALA A 67 1.81 -12.39 -7.52
N LEU A 68 1.87 -11.62 -6.44
CA LEU A 68 0.81 -11.63 -5.45
C LEU A 68 -0.06 -10.39 -5.66
N GLU A 69 -1.37 -10.56 -5.62
CA GLU A 69 -2.32 -9.44 -5.66
C GLU A 69 -2.86 -9.16 -4.28
N PHE A 70 -2.91 -7.88 -3.93
CA PHE A 70 -3.40 -7.39 -2.65
C PHE A 70 -4.58 -6.47 -2.93
N VAL A 71 -5.77 -6.87 -2.49
CA VAL A 71 -7.01 -6.11 -2.68
C VAL A 71 -7.36 -5.44 -1.36
N VAL A 72 -7.22 -4.12 -1.31
CA VAL A 72 -7.50 -3.32 -0.10
C VAL A 72 -8.87 -2.68 -0.21
N VAL A 73 -9.68 -2.86 0.83
CA VAL A 73 -11.05 -2.32 0.95
C VAL A 73 -11.26 -1.66 2.30
N GLY A 74 -12.23 -0.76 2.40
CA GLY A 74 -12.58 -0.10 3.67
C GLY A 74 -11.51 0.86 4.19
N TYR A 75 -10.58 1.29 3.33
CA TYR A 75 -9.62 2.35 3.65
C TYR A 75 -10.33 3.71 3.76
N PRO A 76 -9.70 4.73 4.37
CA PRO A 76 -10.32 6.05 4.54
C PRO A 76 -10.81 6.62 3.22
N TYR A 77 -12.06 7.07 3.18
CA TYR A 77 -12.67 7.60 1.98
C TYR A 77 -12.07 8.97 1.60
N PHE A 78 -11.81 9.17 0.31
CA PHE A 78 -11.36 10.45 -0.26
C PHE A 78 -12.20 10.76 -1.51
N ASP A 79 -12.72 11.98 -1.60
CA ASP A 79 -13.54 12.43 -2.73
C ASP A 79 -12.68 12.65 -3.99
N GLY A 80 -11.46 13.19 -3.85
CA GLY A 80 -10.56 13.47 -4.97
C GLY A 80 -9.67 12.29 -5.39
N VAL A 81 -9.51 12.10 -6.70
CA VAL A 81 -8.60 11.10 -7.30
C VAL A 81 -7.15 11.32 -6.85
N GLU A 82 -6.75 12.58 -6.64
CA GLU A 82 -5.42 12.97 -6.18
C GLU A 82 -5.16 12.48 -4.77
N ALA A 83 -6.12 12.59 -3.85
CA ALA A 83 -5.97 12.08 -2.49
C ALA A 83 -6.01 10.56 -2.42
N GLN A 84 -6.85 9.92 -3.23
CA GLN A 84 -6.81 8.47 -3.37
C GLN A 84 -5.44 8.01 -3.90
N THR A 85 -4.87 8.74 -4.87
CA THR A 85 -3.52 8.46 -5.39
C THR A 85 -2.45 8.65 -4.32
N ALA A 86 -2.52 9.74 -3.57
CA ALA A 86 -1.60 10.03 -2.48
C ALA A 86 -1.65 8.96 -1.38
N PHE A 87 -2.85 8.50 -1.02
CA PHE A 87 -3.01 7.43 -0.04
C PHE A 87 -2.58 6.07 -0.58
N ALA A 88 -2.86 5.78 -1.84
CA ALA A 88 -2.38 4.56 -2.49
C ALA A 88 -0.84 4.50 -2.49
N ALA A 89 -0.13 5.63 -2.66
CA ALA A 89 1.33 5.66 -2.56
C ALA A 89 1.84 5.34 -1.14
N ILE A 90 1.10 5.77 -0.09
CA ILE A 90 1.39 5.38 1.30
C ILE A 90 1.17 3.88 1.49
N LEU A 91 0.03 3.35 1.04
CA LEU A 91 -0.29 1.93 1.16
C LEU A 91 0.71 1.06 0.39
N GLU A 92 1.06 1.43 -0.84
CA GLU A 92 2.05 0.71 -1.65
C GLU A 92 3.35 0.49 -0.87
N ALA A 93 3.90 1.58 -0.30
CA ALA A 93 5.13 1.53 0.47
C ALA A 93 4.99 0.85 1.85
N LEU A 94 3.81 0.95 2.47
CA LEU A 94 3.50 0.24 3.71
C LEU A 94 3.51 -1.28 3.49
N LEU A 95 2.76 -1.75 2.50
CA LEU A 95 2.62 -3.16 2.18
C LEU A 95 3.95 -3.75 1.71
N GLU A 96 4.71 -3.04 0.87
CA GLU A 96 6.07 -3.44 0.47
C GLU A 96 7.02 -3.54 1.67
N GLY A 97 6.95 -2.57 2.59
CA GLY A 97 7.74 -2.54 3.81
C GLY A 97 7.49 -3.78 4.68
N TRP A 98 6.22 -4.14 4.87
CA TRP A 98 5.85 -5.36 5.59
C TRP A 98 6.34 -6.63 4.88
N LEU A 99 6.19 -6.74 3.56
CA LEU A 99 6.69 -7.91 2.81
C LEU A 99 8.22 -8.05 2.90
N THR A 100 8.94 -6.93 2.86
CA THR A 100 10.40 -6.90 2.98
C THR A 100 10.86 -7.39 4.35
N GLN A 101 10.08 -7.12 5.42
CA GLN A 101 10.36 -7.62 6.77
C GLN A 101 10.16 -9.14 6.89
N GLN A 102 9.23 -9.73 6.12
CA GLN A 102 9.02 -11.18 6.09
C GLN A 102 10.16 -11.90 5.38
N ALA A 103 10.51 -11.43 4.19
CA ALA A 103 11.62 -11.93 3.40
C ALA A 103 12.02 -10.89 2.37
N ALA A 104 13.20 -10.29 2.55
CA ALA A 104 13.77 -9.41 1.53
C ALA A 104 14.01 -10.21 0.24
N ARG A 105 13.29 -9.85 -0.83
CA ARG A 105 13.39 -10.46 -2.16
C ARG A 105 13.81 -9.40 -3.17
N PRO A 106 15.11 -9.29 -3.49
CA PRO A 106 15.59 -8.30 -4.44
C PRO A 106 14.86 -8.40 -5.79
N GLY A 107 14.46 -7.23 -6.32
CA GLY A 107 13.82 -7.10 -7.62
C GLY A 107 12.32 -7.38 -7.63
N LEU A 108 11.66 -7.61 -6.49
CA LEU A 108 10.20 -7.50 -6.37
C LEU A 108 9.82 -6.09 -5.90
N ALA A 109 8.71 -5.56 -6.38
CA ALA A 109 8.17 -4.28 -5.95
C ALA A 109 6.65 -4.34 -5.85
N MET A 110 6.08 -3.61 -4.89
CA MET A 110 4.64 -3.38 -4.80
C MET A 110 4.26 -2.23 -5.70
N ARG A 111 3.21 -2.40 -6.52
CA ARG A 111 2.66 -1.34 -7.38
C ARG A 111 1.15 -1.35 -7.37
N LEU A 112 0.53 -0.17 -7.30
CA LEU A 112 -0.88 -0.02 -7.61
C LEU A 112 -1.12 -0.43 -9.08
N ALA A 113 -1.93 -1.47 -9.27
CA ALA A 113 -2.23 -2.02 -10.59
C ALA A 113 -3.60 -1.52 -11.10
N GLU A 114 -4.59 -1.48 -10.21
CA GLU A 114 -5.95 -1.09 -10.56
C GLU A 114 -6.63 -0.34 -9.41
N ARG A 115 -7.50 0.60 -9.77
CA ARG A 115 -8.52 1.14 -8.88
C ARG A 115 -9.85 0.56 -9.35
N GLY A 116 -10.53 -0.16 -8.48
CA GLY A 116 -11.84 -0.69 -8.81
C GLY A 116 -12.87 0.41 -9.04
N SER A 117 -14.12 0.01 -9.26
CA SER A 117 -15.24 0.93 -9.46
C SER A 117 -16.28 0.82 -8.35
N GLY A 118 -17.12 1.85 -8.20
CA GLY A 118 -18.17 1.94 -7.18
C GLY A 118 -17.91 3.02 -6.14
N SER A 119 -18.79 3.13 -5.15
CA SER A 119 -18.72 4.17 -4.11
C SER A 119 -17.56 4.00 -3.14
N TYR A 120 -17.05 2.77 -2.99
CA TYR A 120 -15.88 2.44 -2.19
C TYR A 120 -15.00 1.50 -3.02
N PRO A 121 -14.30 2.03 -4.03
CA PRO A 121 -13.55 1.21 -4.97
C PRO A 121 -12.40 0.52 -4.24
N PRO A 122 -12.13 -0.77 -4.47
CA PRO A 122 -10.92 -1.40 -3.95
C PRO A 122 -9.67 -0.79 -4.59
N LEU A 123 -8.57 -0.77 -3.84
CA LEU A 123 -7.24 -0.54 -4.39
C LEU A 123 -6.57 -1.90 -4.57
N VAL A 124 -6.18 -2.21 -5.82
CA VAL A 124 -5.52 -3.48 -6.16
C VAL A 124 -4.04 -3.21 -6.38
N PHE A 125 -3.21 -3.83 -5.57
CA PHE A 125 -1.76 -3.77 -5.68
C PHE A 125 -1.20 -5.10 -6.15
N ARG A 126 -0.11 -5.06 -6.92
CA ARG A 126 0.63 -6.23 -7.38
C ARG A 126 2.04 -6.19 -6.83
N TYR A 127 2.45 -7.29 -6.22
CA TYR A 127 3.83 -7.54 -5.82
C TYR A 127 4.48 -8.50 -6.80
N GLU A 128 5.25 -7.95 -7.72
CA GLU A 128 5.85 -8.68 -8.84
C GLU A 128 7.25 -8.17 -9.17
N ARG A 129 7.93 -8.81 -10.11
CA ARG A 129 9.28 -8.41 -10.50
C ARG A 129 9.24 -7.01 -11.11
N SER A 130 9.96 -6.08 -10.49
CA SER A 130 10.17 -4.75 -11.06
C SER A 130 10.86 -4.92 -12.41
N GLY A 131 10.28 -4.35 -13.47
CA GLY A 131 10.81 -4.45 -14.83
C GLY A 131 12.29 -4.04 -14.86
N LEU A 132 13.11 -4.90 -15.47
CA LEU A 132 14.50 -4.60 -15.81
C LEU A 132 14.58 -3.57 -16.93
#